data_AF-A0A7V4WXV8-F1
#
_entry.id   AF-A0A7V4WXV8-F1
#
_cell.length_a   1.000
_cell.length_b   1.000
_cell.length_c   1.000
_cell.angle_alpha   90.00
_cell.angle_beta   90.00
_cell.angle_gamma   90.00
#
_symmetry.space_group_name_H-M   'P 1'
#
loop_
_entity.id
_entity.type
_entity.pdbx_description
1 polymer ?
#
loop_
_entity_poly.entity_id
_entity_poly.type
_entity_poly.pdbx_seq_one_letter_code
_entity_poly.pdbx_strand_id
1 'polypeptide(L)'
;MTTNSLAKSYLIKATKRLKILDVLLQEEAYSDVVRESQEIVELALKGLLRYVGIEPPKWHDVSPILKENKSLLPIFVLKELDKIIKISKKLRKERELAFYGDEDFIPTDEYDFKDAQEAIKAAIFVVKIVSRVIK
;
A
#
# COMPACT_ATOMS: atom_id res chain seq x y z
N MET A 1 -14.82 20.29 -2.76
CA MET A 1 -14.35 18.91 -2.48
C MET A 1 -13.73 18.94 -1.08
N THR A 2 -14.20 18.14 -0.12
CA THR A 2 -13.62 18.14 1.24
C THR A 2 -12.47 17.15 1.31
N THR A 3 -11.48 17.38 2.18
CA THR A 3 -10.35 16.45 2.42
C THR A 3 -10.87 15.02 2.72
N ASN A 4 -12.00 14.92 3.41
CA ASN A 4 -12.70 13.66 3.68
C ASN A 4 -13.24 12.97 2.43
N SER A 5 -13.82 13.70 1.46
CA SER A 5 -14.27 13.10 0.20
C SER A 5 -13.12 12.49 -0.61
N LEU A 6 -11.94 13.12 -0.58
CA LEU A 6 -10.77 12.62 -1.29
C LEU A 6 -10.12 11.44 -0.58
N ALA A 7 -10.08 11.44 0.77
CA ALA A 7 -9.67 10.29 1.57
C ALA A 7 -10.52 9.05 1.27
N LYS A 8 -11.85 9.19 1.21
CA LYS A 8 -12.77 8.12 0.81
C LYS A 8 -12.51 7.64 -0.61
N SER A 9 -12.30 8.56 -1.55
CA SER A 9 -11.99 8.23 -2.94
C SER A 9 -10.74 7.34 -3.05
N TYR A 10 -9.69 7.64 -2.27
CA TYR A 10 -8.47 6.84 -2.27
C TYR A 10 -8.71 5.44 -1.70
N LEU A 11 -9.44 5.32 -0.59
CA LEU A 11 -9.78 4.01 -0.03
C LEU A 11 -10.66 3.18 -0.98
N ILE A 12 -11.64 3.79 -1.66
CA ILE A 12 -12.48 3.11 -2.65
C ILE A 12 -11.62 2.52 -3.78
N LYS A 13 -10.67 3.31 -4.30
CA LYS A 13 -9.75 2.85 -5.34
C LYS A 13 -8.85 1.71 -4.84
N ALA A 14 -8.24 1.84 -3.67
CA ALA A 14 -7.39 0.81 -3.07
C ALA A 14 -8.17 -0.50 -2.86
N THR A 15 -9.40 -0.41 -2.35
CA THR A 15 -10.28 -1.57 -2.11
C THR A 15 -10.66 -2.27 -3.41
N LYS A 16 -10.98 -1.51 -4.46
CA LYS A 16 -11.30 -2.10 -5.78
C LYS A 16 -10.10 -2.81 -6.39
N ARG A 17 -8.90 -2.23 -6.26
CA ARG A 17 -7.65 -2.80 -6.77
C ARG A 17 -7.25 -4.08 -6.07
N LEU A 18 -7.60 -4.32 -4.81
CA LEU A 18 -7.36 -5.63 -4.16
C LEU A 18 -7.90 -6.81 -4.99
N LYS A 19 -9.01 -6.62 -5.72
CA LYS A 19 -9.63 -7.67 -6.53
C LYS A 19 -8.76 -8.13 -7.71
N ILE A 20 -7.88 -7.26 -8.22
CA ILE A 20 -7.04 -7.62 -9.37
C ILE A 20 -5.86 -8.50 -8.95
N LEU A 21 -5.48 -8.47 -7.67
CA LEU A 21 -4.32 -9.22 -7.19
C LEU A 21 -4.52 -10.74 -7.35
N ASP A 22 -5.73 -11.23 -7.12
CA ASP A 22 -6.05 -12.66 -7.29
C ASP A 22 -5.96 -13.06 -8.78
N VAL A 23 -6.36 -12.18 -9.69
CA VAL A 23 -6.26 -12.42 -11.14
C VAL A 23 -4.80 -12.46 -11.57
N LEU A 24 -4.00 -11.46 -11.17
CA LEU A 24 -2.57 -11.42 -11.48
C LEU A 24 -1.82 -12.63 -10.90
N LEU A 25 -2.21 -13.08 -9.70
CA LEU A 25 -1.65 -14.28 -9.08
C LEU A 25 -1.98 -15.56 -9.88
N GLN A 26 -3.22 -15.67 -10.40
CA GLN A 26 -3.64 -16.80 -11.24
C GLN A 26 -2.91 -16.85 -12.58
N GLU A 27 -2.57 -15.69 -13.13
CA GLU A 27 -1.77 -15.55 -14.35
C GLU A 27 -0.26 -15.67 -14.10
N GLU A 28 0.15 -16.06 -12.88
CA GLU A 28 1.55 -16.17 -12.47
C GLU A 28 2.36 -14.86 -12.65
N ALA A 29 1.67 -13.72 -12.72
CA ALA A 29 2.27 -12.39 -12.89
C ALA A 29 2.78 -11.84 -11.54
N TYR A 30 3.73 -12.53 -10.93
CA TYR A 30 4.15 -12.29 -9.54
C TYR A 30 4.73 -10.89 -9.30
N SER A 31 5.57 -10.39 -10.21
CA SER A 31 6.10 -9.03 -10.15
C SER A 31 4.98 -7.98 -10.20
N ASP A 32 3.96 -8.18 -11.05
CA ASP A 32 2.79 -7.31 -11.13
C ASP A 32 1.93 -7.36 -9.85
N VAL A 33 1.80 -8.53 -9.21
CA VAL A 33 1.14 -8.64 -7.90
C VAL A 33 1.86 -7.79 -6.85
N VAL A 34 3.19 -7.86 -6.79
CA VAL A 34 4.01 -7.06 -5.87
C VAL A 34 3.86 -5.57 -6.17
N ARG A 35 3.92 -5.21 -7.45
CA ARG A 35 3.82 -3.82 -7.91
C ARG A 35 2.47 -3.20 -7.61
N GLU A 36 1.38 -3.90 -7.89
CA GLU A 36 0.01 -3.44 -7.64
C GLU A 36 -0.29 -3.39 -6.13
N SER A 37 0.21 -4.37 -5.37
CA SER A 37 0.12 -4.35 -3.89
C SER A 37 0.79 -3.12 -3.29
N GLN A 38 1.94 -2.69 -3.83
CA GLN A 38 2.59 -1.44 -3.43
C GLN A 38 1.69 -0.23 -3.67
N GLU A 39 1.06 -0.11 -4.84
CA GLU A 39 0.17 1.03 -5.15
C GLU A 39 -1.06 1.06 -4.24
N ILE A 40 -1.63 -0.10 -3.95
CA ILE A 40 -2.77 -0.25 -3.04
C ILE A 40 -2.41 0.26 -1.65
N VAL A 41 -1.25 -0.16 -1.12
CA VAL A 41 -0.75 0.29 0.19
C VAL A 41 -0.50 1.78 0.20
N GLU A 42 0.21 2.31 -0.80
CA GLU A 42 0.49 3.75 -0.92
C GLU A 42 -0.82 4.56 -0.93
N LEU A 43 -1.79 4.14 -1.75
CA LEU A 43 -3.04 4.86 -1.91
C LEU A 43 -3.88 4.84 -0.63
N ALA A 44 -3.94 3.69 0.05
CA ALA A 44 -4.63 3.56 1.33
C ALA A 44 -4.00 4.46 2.41
N LEU A 45 -2.67 4.48 2.51
CA LEU A 45 -1.97 5.30 3.50
C LEU A 45 -2.02 6.80 3.19
N LYS A 46 -1.98 7.19 1.91
CA LYS A 46 -2.25 8.57 1.50
C LYS A 46 -3.69 8.97 1.82
N GLY A 47 -4.65 8.05 1.69
CA GLY A 47 -6.03 8.26 2.12
C GLY A 47 -6.13 8.50 3.62
N LEU A 48 -5.39 7.74 4.43
CA LEU A 48 -5.30 7.91 5.87
C LEU A 48 -4.70 9.28 6.26
N LEU A 49 -3.62 9.71 5.61
CA LEU A 49 -3.05 11.05 5.83
C LEU A 49 -4.11 12.14 5.60
N ARG A 50 -4.81 12.08 4.47
CA ARG A 50 -5.90 13.02 4.15
C ARG A 50 -6.99 13.00 5.22
N TYR A 51 -7.37 11.82 5.70
CA TYR A 51 -8.40 11.67 6.73
C TYR A 51 -8.01 12.38 8.05
N VAL A 52 -6.74 12.31 8.45
CA VAL A 52 -6.24 12.98 9.67
C VAL A 52 -5.86 14.44 9.43
N GLY A 53 -6.24 15.02 8.28
CA GLY A 53 -6.00 16.43 7.95
C GLY A 53 -4.61 16.75 7.41
N ILE A 54 -3.84 15.74 6.97
CA ILE A 54 -2.49 15.90 6.43
C ILE A 54 -2.53 15.76 4.91
N GLU A 55 -1.99 16.73 4.19
CA GLU A 55 -1.82 16.63 2.74
C GLU A 55 -0.72 15.60 2.42
N PRO A 56 -1.02 14.52 1.67
CA PRO A 56 -0.02 13.53 1.33
C PRO A 56 1.03 14.11 0.38
N PRO A 57 2.28 13.65 0.49
CA PRO A 57 3.36 14.13 -0.36
C PRO A 57 3.21 13.60 -1.79
N LYS A 58 3.99 14.18 -2.71
CA LYS A 58 4.08 13.71 -4.09
C LYS A 58 4.93 12.44 -4.26
N TRP A 59 5.77 12.09 -3.28
CA TRP A 59 6.55 10.84 -3.29
C TRP A 59 5.75 9.63 -2.75
N HIS A 60 6.36 8.45 -2.80
CA HIS A 60 5.67 7.16 -2.61
C HIS A 60 5.63 6.64 -1.17
N ASP A 61 6.76 6.66 -0.44
CA ASP A 61 6.77 6.22 0.97
C ASP A 61 6.27 7.31 1.92
N VAL A 62 5.14 7.05 2.56
CA VAL A 62 4.51 7.94 3.54
C VAL A 62 4.77 7.53 4.99
N SER A 63 5.57 6.47 5.21
CA SER A 63 5.91 5.97 6.55
C SER A 63 6.53 7.04 7.47
N PRO A 64 7.46 7.91 7.02
CA PRO A 64 8.04 8.94 7.88
C PRO A 64 6.97 9.89 8.43
N ILE A 65 6.03 10.32 7.57
CA ILE A 65 4.96 11.26 7.92
C ILE A 65 4.00 10.61 8.95
N LEU A 66 3.63 9.34 8.74
CA LEU A 66 2.80 8.61 9.70
C LEU A 66 3.47 8.50 11.07
N LYS A 67 4.80 8.28 11.10
CA LYS A 67 5.56 8.16 12.35
C LYS A 67 5.66 9.49 13.10
N GLU A 68 5.93 10.58 12.38
CA GLU A 68 6.03 11.94 12.93
C GLU A 68 4.68 12.43 13.48
N ASN A 69 3.58 12.03 12.85
CA ASN A 69 2.22 12.47 13.18
C ASN A 69 1.39 11.42 13.94
N LYS A 70 2.05 10.50 14.66
CA LYS A 70 1.38 9.39 15.36
C LYS A 70 0.27 9.85 16.32
N SER A 71 0.38 11.04 16.91
CA SER A 71 -0.64 11.60 17.83
C SER A 71 -1.97 11.92 17.15
N LEU A 72 -1.99 12.10 15.82
CA LEU A 72 -3.19 12.36 15.05
C LEU A 72 -3.86 11.06 14.54
N LEU A 73 -3.18 9.93 14.68
CA LEU A 73 -3.67 8.66 14.15
C LEU A 73 -4.72 8.04 15.08
N PRO A 74 -5.81 7.46 14.54
CA PRO A 74 -6.78 6.72 15.32
C PRO A 74 -6.16 5.53 16.04
N ILE A 75 -6.72 5.15 17.19
CA ILE A 75 -6.16 4.09 18.05
C ILE A 75 -6.01 2.73 17.34
N PHE A 76 -6.90 2.41 16.41
CA PHE A 76 -6.84 1.18 15.61
C PHE A 76 -5.64 1.15 14.66
N VAL A 77 -5.21 2.31 14.16
CA VAL A 77 -4.02 2.46 13.31
C VAL A 77 -2.77 2.46 14.18
N LEU A 78 -2.80 3.21 15.29
CA LEU A 78 -1.67 3.32 16.21
C LEU A 78 -1.16 1.96 16.71
N LYS A 79 -2.09 1.06 17.05
CA LYS A 79 -1.76 -0.31 17.49
C LYS A 79 -0.98 -1.12 16.46
N GLU A 80 -1.14 -0.79 15.18
CA GLU A 80 -0.56 -1.52 14.05
C GLU A 80 0.53 -0.70 13.31
N LEU A 81 0.88 0.49 13.83
CA LEU A 81 1.67 1.48 13.11
C LEU A 81 3.05 0.95 12.69
N ASP A 82 3.75 0.24 13.58
CA ASP A 82 5.07 -0.32 13.27
C ASP A 82 5.00 -1.35 12.13
N LYS A 83 3.95 -2.16 12.11
CA LYS A 83 3.72 -3.14 11.04
C LYS A 83 3.37 -2.46 9.72
N ILE A 84 2.53 -1.43 9.76
CA ILE A 84 2.18 -0.61 8.59
C ILE A 84 3.44 0.03 7.99
N ILE A 85 4.29 0.63 8.82
CA ILE A 85 5.55 1.26 8.39
C ILE A 85 6.48 0.22 7.75
N LYS A 86 6.62 -0.97 8.37
CA LYS A 86 7.44 -2.04 7.82
C LYS A 86 6.94 -2.48 6.44
N ILE A 87 5.62 -2.64 6.28
CA ILE A 87 4.98 -3.00 5.01
C ILE A 87 5.23 -1.93 3.94
N SER A 88 4.92 -0.66 4.24
CA SER A 88 5.07 0.45 3.29
C SER A 88 6.52 0.59 2.82
N LYS A 89 7.48 0.49 3.75
CA LYS A 89 8.91 0.53 3.41
C LYS A 89 9.35 -0.66 2.57
N LYS A 90 8.94 -1.89 2.91
CA LYS A 90 9.28 -3.10 2.13
C LYS A 90 8.76 -2.94 0.71
N LEU A 91 7.44 -2.76 0.54
CA LEU A 91 6.83 -2.66 -0.78
C LEU A 91 7.33 -1.46 -1.59
N ARG A 92 7.65 -0.32 -0.96
CA ARG A 92 8.27 0.78 -1.68
C ARG A 92 9.60 0.37 -2.31
N LYS A 93 10.45 -0.39 -1.63
CA LYS A 93 11.75 -0.81 -2.20
C LYS A 93 11.56 -1.67 -3.45
N GLU A 94 10.51 -2.49 -3.47
CA GLU A 94 10.16 -3.33 -4.62
C GLU A 94 9.56 -2.56 -5.80
N ARG A 95 9.16 -1.29 -5.62
CA ARG A 95 8.31 -0.57 -6.59
C ARG A 95 8.93 -0.50 -7.98
N GLU A 96 10.16 -0.01 -8.07
CA GLU A 96 10.84 0.15 -9.35
C GLU A 96 11.33 -1.19 -9.88
N LEU A 97 11.87 -2.03 -8.99
CA LEU A 97 12.44 -3.33 -9.34
C LEU A 97 11.36 -4.28 -9.91
N ALA A 98 10.20 -4.37 -9.28
CA ALA A 98 9.08 -5.18 -9.76
C ALA A 98 8.47 -4.70 -11.09
N PHE A 99 8.74 -3.45 -11.49
CA PHE A 99 8.16 -2.88 -12.71
C PHE A 99 9.15 -2.84 -13.87
N TYR A 100 10.37 -2.39 -13.62
CA TYR A 100 11.38 -2.17 -14.66
C TYR A 100 12.50 -3.21 -14.66
N GLY A 101 12.69 -3.93 -13.54
CA GLY A 101 13.90 -4.71 -13.32
C GLY A 101 15.13 -3.82 -13.13
N ASP A 102 16.29 -4.44 -13.31
CA ASP A 102 17.62 -3.81 -13.33
C ASP A 102 18.53 -4.61 -14.29
N GLU A 103 19.78 -4.20 -14.49
CA GLU A 103 20.73 -4.84 -15.43
C GLU A 103 20.84 -6.36 -15.24
N ASP A 104 20.87 -6.82 -13.98
CA ASP A 104 20.96 -8.23 -13.58
C ASP A 104 19.67 -8.74 -12.91
N PHE A 105 18.53 -8.09 -13.16
CA PHE A 105 17.27 -8.44 -12.47
C PHE A 105 16.08 -8.38 -13.43
N ILE A 106 15.57 -9.54 -13.81
CA ILE A 106 14.39 -9.67 -14.68
C ILE A 106 13.16 -9.94 -13.80
N PRO A 107 12.16 -9.03 -13.71
CA PRO A 107 11.09 -9.16 -12.73
C PRO A 107 10.24 -10.44 -12.88
N THR A 108 10.04 -10.90 -14.12
CA THR A 108 9.27 -12.12 -14.38
C THR A 108 9.97 -13.39 -13.93
N ASP A 109 11.29 -13.33 -13.72
CA ASP A 109 12.12 -14.49 -13.40
C ASP A 109 12.47 -14.52 -11.90
N GLU A 110 12.55 -13.34 -11.28
CA GLU A 110 13.04 -13.16 -9.91
C GLU A 110 11.95 -13.14 -8.84
N TYR A 111 10.71 -12.74 -9.19
CA TYR A 111 9.59 -12.76 -8.24
C TYR A 111 8.85 -14.09 -8.29
N ASP A 112 8.57 -14.66 -7.12
CA ASP A 112 7.87 -15.94 -7.02
C ASP A 112 6.46 -15.83 -6.40
N PHE A 113 5.77 -16.96 -6.36
CA PHE A 113 4.46 -17.08 -5.73
C PHE A 113 4.43 -16.63 -4.27
N LYS A 114 5.49 -16.85 -3.51
CA LYS A 114 5.57 -16.49 -2.10
C LYS A 114 5.69 -14.97 -1.95
N ASP A 115 6.48 -14.30 -2.79
CA ASP A 115 6.57 -12.84 -2.82
C ASP A 115 5.21 -12.21 -3.11
N ALA A 116 4.52 -12.73 -4.12
CA ALA A 116 3.18 -12.31 -4.50
C ALA A 116 2.18 -12.50 -3.34
N GLN A 117 2.18 -13.66 -2.68
CA GLN A 117 1.32 -13.92 -1.52
C GLN A 117 1.62 -13.01 -0.33
N GLU A 118 2.89 -12.73 -0.04
CA GLU A 118 3.28 -11.81 1.02
C GLU A 118 2.79 -10.39 0.72
N ALA A 119 2.94 -9.94 -0.52
CA ALA A 119 2.47 -8.63 -0.98
C ALA A 119 0.94 -8.50 -0.87
N ILE A 120 0.19 -9.53 -1.28
CA ILE A 120 -1.27 -9.59 -1.13
C ILE A 120 -1.69 -9.47 0.34
N LYS A 121 -1.10 -10.28 1.22
CA LYS A 121 -1.39 -10.25 2.66
C LYS A 121 -1.11 -8.87 3.26
N ALA A 122 -0.03 -8.23 2.83
CA ALA A 122 0.33 -6.89 3.26
C ALA A 122 -0.68 -5.83 2.78
N ALA A 123 -1.07 -5.86 1.50
CA ALA A 123 -2.08 -4.96 0.94
C ALA A 123 -3.44 -5.10 1.62
N ILE A 124 -3.94 -6.34 1.77
CA ILE A 124 -5.20 -6.64 2.47
C ILE A 124 -5.16 -6.12 3.90
N PHE A 125 -4.06 -6.36 4.61
CA PHE A 125 -3.88 -5.91 5.99
C PHE A 125 -3.99 -4.38 6.11
N VAL A 126 -3.24 -3.64 5.29
CA VAL A 126 -3.24 -2.17 5.35
C VAL A 126 -4.62 -1.61 4.99
N VAL A 127 -5.24 -2.09 3.90
CA VAL A 127 -6.59 -1.62 3.50
C VAL A 127 -7.62 -1.91 4.59
N LYS A 128 -7.56 -3.08 5.23
CA LYS A 128 -8.45 -3.46 6.34
C LYS A 128 -8.30 -2.55 7.55
N ILE A 129 -7.08 -2.12 7.88
CA ILE A 129 -6.86 -1.19 8.99
C ILE A 129 -7.38 0.21 8.64
N VAL A 130 -7.08 0.70 7.43
CA VAL A 130 -7.52 2.03 6.98
C VAL A 130 -9.05 2.12 6.84
N SER A 131 -9.72 1.05 6.40
CA SER A 131 -11.18 1.01 6.25
C SER A 131 -11.95 1.04 7.56
N ARG A 132 -11.31 0.75 8.70
CA ARG A 132 -11.93 0.94 10.04
C ARG A 132 -12.06 2.41 10.43
N VAL A 133 -11.32 3.28 9.74
CA VAL A 133 -11.20 4.71 10.06
C VAL A 133 -11.99 5.54 9.05
N ILE A 134 -11.74 5.30 7.76
CA ILE A 134 -12.36 6.05 6.68
C ILE A 134 -13.70 5.38 6.33
N LYS A 135 -14.80 6.01 6.76
CA LYS A 135 -16.19 5.60 6.43
C LYS A 135 -16.67 6.29 5.18
#